data_AF-A0AB39WQG0-F1
#
_entry.id   AF-A0AB39WQG0-F1
#
_cell.length_a   1.000
_cell.length_b   1.000
_cell.length_c   1.000
_cell.angle_alpha   90.00
_cell.angle_beta   90.00
_cell.angle_gamma   90.00
#
_symmetry.space_group_name_H-M   'P 1'
#
loop_
_entity.id
_entity.type
_entity.pdbx_description
1 polymer ?
#
loop_
_entity_poly.entity_id
_entity_poly.type
_entity_poly.pdbx_seq_one_letter_code
_entity_poly.pdbx_strand_id
1 'polypeptide(L)'
;MKKGIYGILKAKFLIDDDAVKNWRFIVFLILLAIVMIANTQRFEQKVFQIAQLTTEVKELRSEFVDRRSQLMKLKMESTVSEKMIEKEIFPSTVPPIKIKVKKEEEKSFLKKLWQ
;
A
#
# COMPACT_ATOMS: atom_id res chain seq x y z
N MET A 1 -6.82 -60.36 16.90
CA MET A 1 -6.21 -59.02 16.69
C MET A 1 -4.86 -59.07 15.94
N LYS A 2 -3.97 -60.05 16.17
CA LYS A 2 -2.62 -60.11 15.53
C LYS A 2 -2.59 -60.31 14.00
N LYS A 3 -3.66 -60.83 13.38
CA LYS A 3 -3.70 -61.13 11.93
C LYS A 3 -3.90 -59.90 11.02
N GLY A 4 -4.60 -58.87 11.48
CA GLY A 4 -4.87 -57.66 10.68
C GLY A 4 -3.61 -56.83 10.42
N ILE A 5 -2.81 -56.62 11.47
CA ILE A 5 -1.54 -55.88 11.40
C ILE A 5 -0.52 -56.66 10.56
N TYR A 6 -0.48 -58.00 10.70
CA TYR A 6 0.36 -58.87 9.87
C TYR A 6 0.00 -58.83 8.39
N GLY A 7 -1.29 -58.65 8.05
CA GLY A 7 -1.75 -58.51 6.67
C GLY A 7 -1.31 -57.21 6.01
N ILE A 8 -1.27 -56.11 6.77
CA ILE A 8 -0.73 -54.82 6.32
C ILE A 8 0.79 -54.92 6.10
N LEU A 9 1.52 -55.55 7.03
CA LEU A 9 2.97 -55.76 6.91
C LEU A 9 3.36 -56.67 5.74
N LYS A 10 2.56 -57.71 5.43
CA LYS A 10 2.77 -58.60 4.28
C LYS A 10 2.26 -58.04 2.95
N ALA A 11 1.87 -56.77 2.91
CA ALA A 11 1.33 -56.12 1.71
C ALA A 11 0.12 -56.86 1.11
N LYS A 12 -0.68 -57.56 1.93
CA LYS A 12 -1.88 -58.29 1.45
C LYS A 12 -2.88 -57.34 0.77
N PHE A 13 -2.90 -56.07 1.18
CA PHE A 13 -3.65 -54.97 0.54
C PHE A 13 -3.31 -54.73 -0.94
N LEU A 14 -2.10 -55.09 -1.37
CA LEU A 14 -1.62 -54.90 -2.75
C LEU A 14 -1.82 -56.14 -3.64
N ILE A 15 -2.11 -57.32 -3.06
CA ILE A 15 -2.05 -58.63 -3.75
C ILE A 15 -3.41 -59.38 -3.75
N ASP A 16 -4.36 -59.02 -2.89
CA ASP A 16 -5.73 -59.59 -2.91
C ASP A 16 -6.54 -59.12 -4.14
N ASP A 17 -7.64 -59.81 -4.47
CA ASP A 17 -8.53 -59.49 -5.62
C ASP A 17 -9.02 -58.02 -5.66
N ASP A 18 -9.01 -57.31 -4.53
CA ASP A 18 -9.35 -55.88 -4.41
C ASP A 18 -8.17 -54.91 -4.67
N ALA A 19 -7.00 -55.42 -5.10
CA ALA A 19 -5.76 -54.66 -5.31
C ALA A 19 -5.92 -53.44 -6.24
N VAL A 20 -6.82 -53.51 -7.22
CA VAL A 20 -7.07 -52.40 -8.17
C VAL A 20 -7.62 -51.16 -7.46
N LYS A 21 -8.53 -51.34 -6.48
CA LYS A 21 -9.11 -50.24 -5.69
C LYS A 21 -8.05 -49.56 -4.81
N ASN A 22 -7.13 -50.37 -4.28
CA ASN A 22 -6.04 -49.97 -3.41
C ASN A 22 -4.94 -49.22 -4.17
N TRP A 23 -4.63 -49.66 -5.39
CA TRP A 23 -3.71 -48.96 -6.29
C TRP A 23 -4.21 -47.57 -6.68
N ARG A 24 -5.51 -47.45 -7.01
CA ARG A 24 -6.14 -46.15 -7.30
C ARG A 24 -6.04 -45.18 -6.10
N PHE A 25 -6.17 -45.70 -4.88
CA PHE A 25 -6.02 -44.90 -3.67
C PHE A 25 -4.58 -44.42 -3.44
N ILE A 26 -3.58 -45.26 -3.72
CA ILE A 26 -2.16 -44.88 -3.62
C ILE A 26 -1.82 -43.78 -4.62
N VAL A 27 -2.26 -43.90 -5.88
CA VAL A 27 -2.06 -42.86 -6.91
C VAL A 27 -2.72 -41.54 -6.48
N PHE A 28 -3.91 -41.60 -5.88
CA PHE A 28 -4.58 -40.43 -5.33
C PHE A 28 -3.75 -39.74 -4.24
N LEU A 29 -3.15 -40.49 -3.30
CA LEU A 29 -2.29 -39.93 -2.26
C LEU A 29 -1.01 -39.31 -2.82
N ILE A 30 -0.40 -39.93 -3.83
CA ILE A 30 0.80 -39.38 -4.50
C ILE A 30 0.45 -38.07 -5.21
N LEU A 31 -0.68 -38.03 -5.92
CA LEU A 31 -1.15 -36.82 -6.58
C LEU A 31 -1.39 -35.70 -5.56
N LEU A 32 -2.04 -36.03 -4.45
CA LEU A 32 -2.29 -35.09 -3.36
C LEU A 32 -0.98 -34.58 -2.73
N ALA A 33 0.02 -35.45 -2.55
CA ALA A 33 1.34 -35.05 -2.08
C ALA A 33 2.05 -34.10 -3.06
N ILE A 34 1.97 -34.36 -4.37
CA ILE A 34 2.53 -33.47 -5.40
C ILE A 34 1.84 -32.10 -5.36
N VAL A 35 0.51 -32.07 -5.23
CA VAL A 35 -0.25 -30.81 -5.12
C VAL A 35 0.15 -30.04 -3.86
N MET A 36 0.36 -30.73 -2.73
CA MET A 36 0.79 -30.11 -1.48
C MET A 36 2.18 -29.48 -1.63
N ILE A 37 3.15 -30.21 -2.21
CA ILE A 37 4.50 -29.70 -2.46
C ILE A 37 4.46 -28.47 -3.38
N ALA A 38 3.69 -28.54 -4.48
CA ALA A 38 3.55 -27.43 -5.42
C ALA A 38 2.92 -26.19 -4.77
N ASN A 39 1.97 -26.37 -3.85
CA ASN A 39 1.36 -25.27 -3.12
C ASN A 39 2.37 -24.62 -2.16
N THR A 40 3.10 -25.42 -1.39
CA THR A 40 4.14 -24.91 -0.47
C THR A 40 5.17 -24.07 -1.21
N GLN A 41 5.68 -24.55 -2.37
CA GLN A 41 6.66 -23.78 -3.13
C GLN A 41 6.11 -22.44 -3.64
N ARG A 42 4.84 -22.40 -4.05
CA ARG A 42 4.16 -21.16 -4.46
C ARG A 42 3.93 -20.22 -3.28
N PHE A 43 3.64 -20.75 -2.11
CA PHE A 43 3.48 -19.98 -0.88
C PHE A 43 4.81 -19.30 -0.51
N GLU A 44 5.92 -20.04 -0.53
CA GLU A 44 7.26 -19.48 -0.27
C GLU A 44 7.62 -18.33 -1.23
N GLN A 45 7.36 -18.50 -2.53
CA GLN A 45 7.59 -17.44 -3.52
C GLN A 45 6.78 -16.17 -3.21
N LYS A 46 5.52 -16.31 -2.79
CA LYS A 46 4.67 -15.18 -2.39
C LYS A 46 5.21 -14.50 -1.15
N VAL A 47 5.68 -15.24 -0.15
CA VAL A 47 6.26 -14.68 1.07
C VAL A 47 7.50 -13.85 0.74
N PHE A 48 8.35 -14.33 -0.17
CA PHE A 48 9.52 -13.57 -0.63
C PHE A 48 9.12 -12.27 -1.35
N GLN A 49 8.13 -12.33 -2.24
CA GLN A 49 7.59 -11.13 -2.90
C GLN A 49 7.02 -10.12 -1.89
N ILE A 50 6.29 -10.59 -0.87
CA ILE A 50 5.77 -9.73 0.20
C ILE A 50 6.90 -9.04 0.95
N ALA A 51 7.99 -9.74 1.25
CA ALA A 51 9.15 -9.15 1.93
C ALA A 51 9.83 -8.07 1.08
N GLN A 52 9.98 -8.30 -0.23
CA GLN A 52 10.51 -7.31 -1.17
C GLN A 52 9.62 -6.07 -1.23
N LEU A 53 8.31 -6.23 -1.46
CA LEU A 53 7.36 -5.13 -1.50
C LEU A 53 7.31 -4.35 -0.18
N THR A 54 7.41 -5.04 0.96
CA THR A 54 7.45 -4.39 2.28
C THR A 54 8.69 -3.50 2.42
N THR A 55 9.82 -3.94 1.86
CA THR A 55 11.07 -3.17 1.86
C THR A 55 10.93 -1.93 0.99
N GLU A 56 10.38 -2.09 -0.23
CA GLU A 56 10.12 -0.98 -1.15
C GLU A 56 9.17 0.07 -0.54
N VAL A 57 8.09 -0.36 0.10
CA VAL A 57 7.17 0.56 0.81
C VAL A 57 7.88 1.33 1.92
N LYS A 58 8.80 0.69 2.65
CA LYS A 58 9.57 1.33 3.71
C LYS A 58 10.55 2.36 3.13
N GLU A 59 11.21 2.06 2.02
CA GLU A 59 12.11 2.98 1.32
C GLU A 59 11.35 4.20 0.79
N LEU A 60 10.23 3.98 0.09
CA LEU A 60 9.37 5.06 -0.42
C LEU A 60 8.85 5.96 0.72
N ARG A 61 8.51 5.37 1.87
CA ARG A 61 8.10 6.13 3.05
C ARG A 61 9.25 6.98 3.61
N SER A 62 10.47 6.45 3.62
CA SER A 62 11.66 7.20 4.01
C SER A 62 11.89 8.38 3.07
N GLU A 63 11.86 8.14 1.75
CA GLU A 63 12.02 9.19 0.75
C GLU A 63 10.94 10.26 0.91
N PHE A 64 9.68 9.89 1.09
CA PHE A 64 8.59 10.84 1.30
C PHE A 64 8.85 11.76 2.50
N VAL A 65 9.31 11.20 3.63
CA VAL A 65 9.61 11.99 4.83
C VAL A 65 10.78 12.96 4.57
N ASP A 66 11.83 12.50 3.91
CA ASP A 66 13.00 13.33 3.57
C ASP A 66 12.62 14.46 2.62
N ARG A 67 11.89 14.16 1.54
CA ARG A 67 11.39 15.15 0.57
C ARG A 67 10.46 16.15 1.22
N ARG A 68 9.55 15.70 2.09
CA ARG A 68 8.67 16.60 2.86
C ARG A 68 9.46 17.56 3.72
N SER A 69 10.51 17.09 4.40
CA SER A 69 11.41 17.93 5.21
C SER A 69 12.14 18.96 4.34
N GLN A 70 12.67 18.54 3.18
CA GLN A 70 13.31 19.44 2.22
C GLN A 70 12.34 20.52 1.71
N LEU A 71 11.11 20.13 1.35
CA LEU A 71 10.08 21.08 0.92
C LEU A 71 9.71 22.08 2.02
N MET A 72 9.60 21.62 3.27
CA MET A 72 9.35 22.55 4.38
C MET A 72 10.48 23.56 4.50
N LYS A 73 11.75 23.11 4.43
CA LYS A 73 12.91 24.01 4.47
C LYS A 73 12.88 25.03 3.33
N LEU A 74 12.57 24.60 2.11
CA LEU A 74 12.47 25.49 0.95
C LEU A 74 11.29 26.48 1.05
N LYS A 75 10.19 26.07 1.66
CA LYS A 75 9.00 26.92 1.87
C LYS A 75 9.17 27.91 3.03
N MET A 76 10.16 27.73 3.92
CA MET A 76 10.35 28.63 5.06
C MET A 76 10.47 30.07 4.58
N GLU A 77 9.72 30.96 5.23
CA GLU A 77 9.69 32.39 4.88
C GLU A 77 11.08 33.01 4.90
N SER A 78 11.93 32.61 5.85
CA SER A 78 13.34 33.01 5.91
C SER A 78 14.11 32.62 4.65
N THR A 79 14.02 31.36 4.22
CA THR A 79 14.70 30.86 3.01
C THR A 79 14.17 31.51 1.74
N VAL A 80 12.86 31.80 1.68
CA VAL A 80 12.26 32.53 0.55
C VAL A 80 12.74 33.99 0.56
N SER A 81 12.72 34.66 1.71
CA SER A 81 13.17 36.05 1.83
C SER A 81 14.63 36.22 1.44
N GLU A 82 15.50 35.29 1.85
CA GLU A 82 16.93 35.30 1.54
C GLU A 82 17.18 35.19 0.03
N LYS A 83 16.47 34.29 -0.67
CA LYS A 83 16.54 34.17 -2.13
C LYS A 83 15.94 35.36 -2.88
N MET A 84 14.98 36.07 -2.27
CA MET A 84 14.34 37.24 -2.87
C MET A 84 15.19 38.50 -2.78
N ILE A 85 16.24 38.52 -1.94
CA ILE A 85 17.22 39.61 -1.87
C ILE A 85 17.93 39.82 -3.20
N GLU A 86 18.29 38.75 -3.91
CA GLU A 86 18.89 38.83 -5.26
C GLU A 86 17.99 39.52 -6.28
N LYS A 87 16.67 39.51 -6.03
CA LYS A 87 15.66 40.16 -6.88
C LYS A 87 15.27 41.55 -6.36
N GLU A 88 15.98 42.08 -5.37
CA GLU A 88 15.68 43.34 -4.69
C GLU A 88 14.29 43.39 -4.02
N ILE A 89 13.70 42.21 -3.71
CA ILE A 89 12.40 42.10 -3.06
C ILE A 89 12.62 41.85 -1.57
N PHE A 90 12.08 42.75 -0.73
CA PHE A 90 12.24 42.71 0.72
C PHE A 90 10.92 42.42 1.44
N PRO A 91 10.96 41.72 2.59
CA PRO A 91 9.78 41.54 3.42
C PRO A 91 9.32 42.89 3.97
N SER A 92 8.00 43.13 3.95
CA SER A 92 7.44 44.35 4.51
C SER A 92 7.39 44.27 6.03
N THR A 93 7.97 45.24 6.72
CA THR A 93 7.90 45.37 8.18
C THR A 93 6.53 45.86 8.66
N VAL A 94 5.71 46.40 7.75
CA VAL A 94 4.42 47.03 8.05
C VAL A 94 3.29 46.11 7.57
N PRO A 95 2.26 45.83 8.39
CA PRO A 95 1.15 44.99 7.98
C PRO A 95 0.36 45.62 6.82
N PRO A 96 -0.15 44.81 5.88
CA PRO A 96 -0.92 45.31 4.74
C PRO A 96 -2.26 45.89 5.19
N ILE A 97 -2.62 47.05 4.64
CA ILE A 97 -3.88 47.73 4.93
C ILE A 97 -4.97 47.15 4.03
N LYS A 98 -6.07 46.66 4.63
CA LYS A 98 -7.23 46.19 3.87
C LYS A 98 -7.98 47.39 3.28
N ILE A 99 -7.77 47.66 1.99
CA ILE A 99 -8.54 48.68 1.26
C ILE A 99 -9.96 48.13 1.04
N LYS A 100 -10.91 48.60 1.85
CA LYS A 100 -12.34 48.39 1.59
C LYS A 100 -12.82 49.53 0.70
N VAL A 101 -13.10 49.23 -0.56
CA VAL A 101 -13.74 50.20 -1.47
C VAL A 101 -15.15 50.45 -0.93
N LYS A 102 -15.37 51.61 -0.30
CA LYS A 102 -16.73 52.11 -0.05
C LYS A 102 -17.30 52.47 -1.41
N LYS A 103 -18.08 51.57 -2.00
CA LYS A 103 -18.99 51.97 -3.08
C LYS A 103 -20.00 52.92 -2.45
N GLU A 104 -20.09 54.14 -2.97
CA GLU A 104 -21.24 55.00 -2.67
C GLU A 104 -22.49 54.23 -3.09
N GLU A 105 -23.44 54.08 -2.16
CA GLU A 105 -24.77 53.60 -2.50
C GLU A 105 -25.37 54.61 -3.48
N GLU A 106 -25.33 54.30 -4.78
CA GLU A 106 -26.18 54.98 -5.73
C GLU A 106 -27.61 54.84 -5.20
N LYS A 107 -28.21 55.97 -4.81
CA LYS A 107 -29.58 56.03 -4.30
C LYS A 107 -30.44 55.21 -5.24
N SER A 108 -30.92 54.06 -4.74
CA SER A 108 -31.83 53.18 -5.46
C SER A 108 -32.89 54.02 -6.16
N PHE A 109 -33.16 53.70 -7.42
CA PHE A 109 -34.10 54.40 -8.31
C PHE A 109 -35.43 54.76 -7.63
N LEU A 110 -35.87 53.94 -6.68
CA LEU A 110 -37.07 54.14 -5.85
C LEU A 110 -36.99 55.29 -4.84
N LYS A 111 -35.79 55.67 -4.37
CA LYS A 111 -35.55 56.82 -3.47
C LYS A 111 -35.49 58.17 -4.22
N LYS A 112 -35.25 58.16 -5.54
CA LYS A 112 -35.34 59.34 -6.41
C LYS A 112 -36.77 59.63 -6.87
N LEU A 113 -37.68 58.64 -6.77
CA LEU A 113 -39.06 58.77 -7.24
C LEU A 113 -40.02 59.33 -6.17
N TRP A 114 -39.58 59.43 -4.91
CA TRP A 114 -40.37 59.87 -3.76
C TRP A 114 -39.74 61.08 -3.02
N GLN A 115 -39.09 61.98 -3.77
CA GLN A 115 -38.65 63.28 -3.26
C GLN A 115 -39.05 64.40 -4.22
#